data_AF-A0A1G4AXH7-F1
#
_entry.id   AF-A0A1G4AXH7-F1
#
_cell.length_a   1.000
_cell.length_b   1.000
_cell.length_c   1.000
_cell.angle_alpha   90.00
_cell.angle_beta   90.00
_cell.angle_gamma   90.00
#
_symmetry.space_group_name_H-M   'P 1'
#
loop_
_entity.id
_entity.type
_entity.pdbx_description
1 polymer ?
#
loop_
_entity_poly.entity_id
_entity_poly.type
_entity_poly.pdbx_seq_one_letter_code
_entity_poly.pdbx_strand_id
1 'polypeptide(L)'
;FIWGLEYIYDNLPQKKWYVIVDDDTYLVKSSLRLLLAHWDSNVPQYIGNAVGDFKGRFAHGGSAVVISHEAAKQLLSRRDVVAAAQEHSLDETWGDKLVATAFQKIGVYLDERYSHFFNGERPNISKMMADRFCSPLVSFHGVADPAEMKRIGRAFANERSPVFWGQLWEIYGAPSVEEFRRLPIRTGRDYVGRIDERAKMVHAVESAETCLKECEDMGKKCLAWAWVEHTLECKLSPWMILGERVEGHYSGINTGEVEKLHESC
;
A
#
# COMPACT_ATOMS: atom_id res chain seq x y z
N PHE A 1 -8.77 19.26 1.81
CA PHE A 1 -8.62 18.59 0.50
C PHE A 1 -9.14 19.46 -0.66
N ILE A 2 -10.46 19.66 -0.85
CA ILE A 2 -11.01 20.44 -1.99
C ILE A 2 -10.45 21.87 -2.10
N TRP A 3 -10.43 22.64 -1.00
CA TRP A 3 -9.83 23.99 -0.97
C TRP A 3 -8.37 24.01 -1.44
N GLY A 4 -7.58 23.01 -1.06
CA GLY A 4 -6.19 22.89 -1.48
C GLY A 4 -6.06 22.57 -2.97
N LEU A 5 -6.93 21.71 -3.49
CA LEU A 5 -6.97 21.40 -4.93
C LEU A 5 -7.35 22.65 -5.75
N GLU A 6 -8.38 23.39 -5.33
CA GLU A 6 -8.79 24.66 -5.94
C GLU A 6 -7.63 25.66 -5.94
N TYR A 7 -7.03 25.90 -4.78
CA TYR A 7 -5.89 26.82 -4.65
C TYR A 7 -4.73 26.46 -5.58
N ILE A 8 -4.32 25.19 -5.61
CA ILE A 8 -3.20 24.76 -6.46
C ILE A 8 -3.56 24.86 -7.94
N TYR A 9 -4.79 24.50 -8.33
CA TYR A 9 -5.23 24.58 -9.72
C TYR A 9 -5.30 26.04 -10.20
N ASP A 10 -5.83 26.96 -9.39
CA ASP A 10 -5.93 28.37 -9.76
C ASP A 10 -4.55 29.02 -9.95
N ASN A 11 -3.56 28.61 -9.15
CA ASN A 11 -2.20 29.14 -9.22
C ASN A 11 -1.31 28.41 -10.24
N LEU A 12 -1.59 27.14 -10.53
CA LEU A 12 -0.77 26.29 -11.41
C LEU A 12 -1.63 25.48 -12.41
N PRO A 13 -2.53 26.11 -13.19
CA PRO A 13 -3.55 25.39 -13.96
C PRO A 13 -2.96 24.51 -15.08
N GLN A 14 -1.77 24.84 -15.57
CA GLN A 14 -1.10 24.12 -16.67
C GLN A 14 -0.36 22.84 -16.23
N LYS A 15 -0.47 22.43 -14.95
CA LYS A 15 0.14 21.18 -14.48
C LYS A 15 -0.65 19.98 -15.01
N LYS A 16 0.09 18.98 -15.48
CA LYS A 16 -0.46 17.70 -15.98
C LYS A 16 -1.12 16.87 -14.88
N TRP A 17 -0.56 16.93 -13.67
CA TRP A 17 -0.95 16.09 -12.55
C TRP A 17 -0.97 16.92 -11.28
N TYR A 18 -2.01 16.71 -10.47
CA TYR A 18 -2.17 17.22 -9.13
C TYR A 18 -2.14 16.04 -8.17
N VAL A 19 -1.35 16.14 -7.11
CA VAL A 19 -1.19 15.05 -6.14
C VAL A 19 -1.52 15.60 -4.75
N ILE A 20 -2.46 14.95 -4.08
CA ILE A 20 -2.77 15.20 -2.67
C ILE A 20 -2.00 14.18 -1.84
N VAL A 21 -1.31 14.65 -0.80
CA VAL A 21 -0.54 13.85 0.15
C VAL A 21 -0.71 14.42 1.55
N ASP A 22 -0.68 13.54 2.55
CA ASP A 22 -0.60 13.93 3.96
C ASP A 22 0.86 14.17 4.38
N ASP A 23 1.05 14.84 5.52
CA ASP A 23 2.38 15.21 6.03
C ASP A 23 3.18 14.02 6.60
N ASP A 24 2.50 12.90 6.87
CA ASP A 24 3.07 11.61 7.27
C ASP A 24 3.15 10.60 6.11
N THR A 25 3.01 11.07 4.86
CA THR A 25 3.09 10.26 3.63
C THR A 25 4.46 10.40 2.98
N TYR A 26 5.15 9.28 2.76
CA TYR A 26 6.37 9.24 1.95
C TYR A 26 6.06 8.86 0.50
N LEU A 27 6.47 9.69 -0.47
CA LEU A 27 6.36 9.38 -1.89
C LEU A 27 7.66 8.82 -2.46
N VAL A 28 7.58 7.62 -3.04
CA VAL A 28 8.63 7.06 -3.88
C VAL A 28 8.57 7.73 -5.25
N LYS A 29 9.29 8.85 -5.37
CA LYS A 29 9.20 9.75 -6.52
C LYS A 29 9.53 9.09 -7.86
N SER A 30 10.48 8.15 -7.89
CA SER A 30 10.86 7.43 -9.10
C SER A 30 9.72 6.57 -9.65
N SER A 31 9.04 5.83 -8.76
CA SER A 31 7.85 5.04 -9.09
C SER A 31 6.70 5.90 -9.58
N LEU A 32 6.36 6.97 -8.84
CA LEU A 32 5.30 7.89 -9.24
C LEU A 32 5.60 8.50 -10.62
N ARG A 33 6.83 8.97 -10.84
CA ARG A 33 7.25 9.56 -12.12
C ARG A 33 7.11 8.57 -13.28
N LEU A 34 7.44 7.29 -13.10
CA LEU A 34 7.25 6.28 -14.13
C LEU A 34 5.78 6.19 -14.54
N LEU A 35 4.88 6.07 -13.55
CA LEU A 35 3.45 5.93 -13.81
C LEU A 35 2.87 7.18 -14.50
N LEU A 36 3.18 8.37 -13.98
CA LEU A 36 2.73 9.65 -14.54
C LEU A 36 3.24 9.92 -15.97
N ALA A 37 4.31 9.25 -16.40
CA ALA A 37 4.84 9.33 -17.76
C ALA A 37 4.06 8.46 -18.75
N HIS A 38 3.36 7.42 -18.29
CA HIS A 38 2.58 6.50 -19.13
C HIS A 38 1.10 6.85 -19.20
N TRP A 39 0.56 7.53 -18.18
CA TRP A 39 -0.82 7.96 -18.18
C TRP A 39 -1.04 9.24 -19.00
N ASP A 40 -2.22 9.36 -19.61
CA ASP A 40 -2.63 10.58 -20.33
C ASP A 40 -3.36 11.54 -19.37
N SER A 41 -2.72 12.68 -19.08
CA SER A 41 -3.29 13.73 -18.23
C SER A 41 -4.48 14.47 -18.85
N ASN A 42 -4.73 14.31 -20.16
CA ASN A 42 -5.88 14.90 -20.86
C ASN A 42 -7.15 14.04 -20.77
N VAL A 43 -7.05 12.86 -20.16
CA VAL A 43 -8.19 12.01 -19.83
C VAL A 43 -8.53 12.22 -18.35
N PRO A 44 -9.82 12.31 -17.97
CA PRO A 44 -10.20 12.48 -16.56
C PRO A 44 -9.88 11.23 -15.76
N GLN A 45 -8.77 11.27 -15.03
CA GLN A 45 -8.30 10.23 -14.13
C GLN A 45 -8.28 10.70 -12.67
N TYR A 46 -8.80 9.83 -11.80
CA TYR A 46 -8.74 9.90 -10.35
C TYR A 46 -8.19 8.56 -9.84
N ILE A 47 -6.99 8.59 -9.25
CA ILE A 47 -6.19 7.39 -9.00
C ILE A 47 -5.64 7.42 -7.56
N GLY A 48 -5.60 6.26 -6.91
CA GLY A 48 -4.98 6.07 -5.59
C GLY A 48 -5.35 4.71 -4.99
N ASN A 49 -5.00 4.52 -3.72
CA ASN A 49 -5.33 3.28 -3.00
C ASN A 49 -6.84 3.20 -2.71
N ALA A 50 -7.54 2.21 -3.25
CA ALA A 50 -8.98 2.13 -3.14
C ALA A 50 -9.46 1.59 -1.78
N VAL A 51 -10.22 2.42 -1.07
CA VAL A 51 -10.92 2.09 0.17
C VAL A 51 -12.41 2.38 0.02
N GLY A 52 -13.19 2.09 1.07
CA GLY A 52 -14.65 2.25 1.08
C GLY A 52 -15.39 0.99 0.67
N ASP A 53 -16.71 1.08 0.65
CA ASP A 53 -17.63 -0.04 0.41
C ASP A 53 -18.34 0.09 -0.95
N PHE A 54 -19.38 -0.74 -1.15
CA PHE A 54 -20.19 -0.73 -2.36
C PHE A 54 -20.95 0.60 -2.59
N LYS A 55 -21.10 1.45 -1.57
CA LYS A 55 -21.78 2.75 -1.67
C LYS A 55 -20.84 3.84 -2.17
N GLY A 56 -19.53 3.63 -2.12
CA GLY A 56 -18.56 4.59 -2.60
C GLY A 56 -17.13 4.12 -2.39
N ARG A 57 -16.42 3.92 -3.51
CA ARG A 57 -14.99 3.66 -3.55
C ARG A 57 -14.25 4.98 -3.68
N PHE A 58 -13.24 5.20 -2.84
CA PHE A 58 -12.46 6.45 -2.81
C PHE A 58 -10.98 6.18 -2.60
N ALA A 59 -10.13 7.08 -3.10
CA ALA A 59 -8.69 6.99 -2.90
C ALA A 59 -8.37 7.41 -1.47
N HIS A 60 -7.74 6.54 -0.70
CA HIS A 60 -7.30 6.80 0.66
C HIS A 60 -6.31 7.98 0.70
N GLY A 61 -6.65 9.04 1.43
CA GLY A 61 -5.91 10.32 1.45
C GLY A 61 -4.43 10.16 1.79
N GLY A 62 -4.15 9.38 2.83
CA GLY A 62 -2.79 9.10 3.30
C GLY A 62 -1.96 8.23 2.35
N SER A 63 -2.60 7.50 1.43
CA SER A 63 -1.88 6.69 0.44
C SER A 63 -1.41 7.48 -0.78
N ALA A 64 -1.61 8.80 -0.78
CA ALA A 64 -1.54 9.69 -1.93
C ALA A 64 -2.68 9.49 -2.95
N VAL A 65 -3.12 10.61 -3.50
CA VAL A 65 -4.20 10.69 -4.48
C VAL A 65 -3.71 11.46 -5.69
N VAL A 66 -3.78 10.86 -6.87
CA VAL A 66 -3.36 11.45 -8.14
C VAL A 66 -4.59 11.85 -8.95
N ILE A 67 -4.59 13.10 -9.41
CA ILE A 67 -5.66 13.72 -10.17
C ILE A 67 -5.06 14.26 -11.47
N SER A 68 -5.57 13.83 -12.61
CA SER A 68 -5.20 14.37 -13.92
C SER A 68 -5.60 15.84 -14.09
N HIS A 69 -4.92 16.54 -14.98
CA HIS A 69 -5.31 17.89 -15.41
C HIS A 69 -6.77 17.96 -15.82
N GLU A 70 -7.21 17.06 -16.70
CA GLU A 70 -8.57 17.05 -17.20
C GLU A 70 -9.60 16.79 -16.08
N ALA A 71 -9.33 15.86 -15.15
CA ALA A 71 -10.23 15.65 -14.01
C ALA A 71 -10.35 16.89 -13.13
N ALA A 72 -9.23 17.52 -12.77
CA ALA A 72 -9.23 18.73 -11.94
C ALA A 72 -10.00 19.87 -12.63
N LYS A 73 -9.77 20.08 -13.93
CA LYS A 73 -10.48 21.07 -14.75
C LYS A 73 -12.00 20.82 -14.77
N GLN A 74 -12.42 19.58 -15.01
CA GLN A 74 -13.84 19.22 -15.03
C GLN A 74 -14.50 19.50 -13.67
N LEU A 75 -13.88 19.07 -12.57
CA LEU A 75 -14.42 19.30 -11.22
C LEU A 75 -14.50 20.78 -10.87
N LEU A 76 -13.43 21.53 -11.07
CA LEU A 76 -13.36 22.93 -10.65
C LEU A 76 -14.19 23.87 -11.55
N SER A 77 -14.54 23.43 -12.77
CA SER A 77 -15.52 24.12 -13.63
C SER A 77 -16.97 24.01 -13.10
N ARG A 78 -17.26 23.01 -12.26
CA ARG A 78 -18.57 22.75 -11.65
C ARG A 78 -18.65 23.40 -10.28
N ARG A 79 -18.80 24.72 -10.26
CA ARG A 79 -18.87 25.53 -9.02
C ARG A 79 -19.98 25.09 -8.07
N ASP A 80 -21.10 24.58 -8.61
CA ASP A 80 -22.20 24.00 -7.83
C ASP A 80 -21.76 22.76 -7.04
N VAL A 81 -20.98 21.87 -7.67
CA VAL A 81 -20.44 20.66 -7.04
C VAL A 81 -19.38 21.01 -6.00
N VAL A 82 -18.47 21.94 -6.33
CA VAL A 82 -17.41 22.41 -5.43
C VAL A 82 -18.00 23.07 -4.19
N ALA A 83 -18.95 23.99 -4.35
CA ALA A 83 -19.60 24.67 -3.23
C ALA A 83 -20.33 23.67 -2.31
N ALA A 84 -21.08 22.71 -2.88
CA ALA A 84 -21.73 21.68 -2.09
C ALA A 84 -20.73 20.77 -1.35
N ALA A 85 -19.58 20.45 -1.96
CA ALA A 85 -18.53 19.67 -1.30
C ALA A 85 -17.86 20.46 -0.16
N GLN A 86 -17.71 21.77 -0.32
CA GLN A 86 -17.20 22.67 0.73
C GLN A 86 -18.19 22.80 1.89
N GLU A 87 -19.49 22.92 1.61
CA GLU A 87 -20.53 22.91 2.65
C GLU A 87 -20.56 21.58 3.41
N HIS A 88 -20.58 20.45 2.70
CA HIS A 88 -20.53 19.12 3.31
C HIS A 88 -19.25 18.87 4.13
N SER A 89 -18.17 19.64 3.89
CA SER A 89 -16.94 19.51 4.67
C SER A 89 -17.07 19.94 6.13
N LEU A 90 -18.17 20.61 6.49
CA LEU A 90 -18.47 20.95 7.88
C LEU A 90 -18.89 19.73 8.71
N ASP A 91 -19.46 18.71 8.07
CA ASP A 91 -20.01 17.52 8.73
C ASP A 91 -19.26 16.22 8.42
N GLU A 92 -18.57 16.15 7.27
CA GLU A 92 -17.86 14.94 6.85
C GLU A 92 -16.48 14.82 7.53
N THR A 93 -16.24 13.65 8.13
CA THR A 93 -15.00 13.35 8.87
C THR A 93 -13.84 13.03 7.93
N TRP A 94 -14.12 12.49 6.75
CA TRP A 94 -13.11 12.00 5.81
C TRP A 94 -12.99 12.91 4.59
N GLY A 95 -11.96 13.75 4.58
CA GLY A 95 -11.73 14.73 3.51
C GLY A 95 -11.46 14.12 2.13
N ASP A 96 -10.90 12.91 2.08
CA ASP A 96 -10.68 12.13 0.87
C ASP A 96 -11.99 11.57 0.28
N LYS A 97 -12.93 11.13 1.13
CA LYS A 97 -14.30 10.79 0.73
C LYS A 97 -15.04 11.98 0.13
N LEU A 98 -14.84 13.20 0.63
CA LEU A 98 -15.38 14.41 -0.01
C LEU A 98 -14.83 14.61 -1.42
N VAL A 99 -13.53 14.40 -1.62
CA VAL A 99 -12.92 14.49 -2.95
C VAL A 99 -13.55 13.48 -3.90
N ALA A 100 -13.66 12.21 -3.48
CA ALA A 100 -14.24 11.17 -4.30
C ALA A 100 -15.71 11.44 -4.64
N THR A 101 -16.53 11.82 -3.66
CA THR A 101 -17.96 12.11 -3.89
C THR A 101 -18.16 13.31 -4.81
N ALA A 102 -17.29 14.31 -4.75
CA ALA A 102 -17.30 15.44 -5.69
C ALA A 102 -16.96 14.99 -7.13
N PHE A 103 -15.95 14.14 -7.32
CA PHE A 103 -15.64 13.55 -8.63
C PHE A 103 -16.76 12.64 -9.16
N GLN A 104 -17.37 11.82 -8.30
CA GLN A 104 -18.47 10.94 -8.67
C GLN A 104 -19.68 11.73 -9.20
N LYS A 105 -19.98 12.91 -8.63
CA LYS A 105 -21.06 13.81 -9.10
C LYS A 105 -20.86 14.32 -10.53
N ILE A 106 -19.64 14.27 -11.06
CA ILE A 106 -19.32 14.66 -12.44
C ILE A 106 -18.96 13.45 -13.32
N GLY A 107 -19.18 12.23 -12.83
CA GLY A 107 -18.92 11.00 -13.58
C GLY A 107 -17.46 10.57 -13.64
N VAL A 108 -16.59 11.11 -12.78
CA VAL A 108 -15.20 10.68 -12.64
C VAL A 108 -15.10 9.75 -11.43
N TYR A 109 -14.72 8.50 -11.66
CA TYR A 109 -14.64 7.46 -10.63
C TYR A 109 -13.19 7.08 -10.36
N LEU A 110 -12.94 6.47 -9.20
CA LEU A 110 -11.63 5.93 -8.86
C LEU A 110 -11.26 4.80 -9.83
N ASP A 111 -10.09 4.91 -10.44
CA ASP A 111 -9.56 3.84 -11.29
C ASP A 111 -8.81 2.81 -10.43
N GLU A 112 -9.56 1.81 -9.96
CA GLU A 112 -9.05 0.78 -9.04
C GLU A 112 -7.99 -0.14 -9.67
N ARG A 113 -7.85 -0.15 -11.00
CA ARG A 113 -6.81 -0.92 -11.69
C ARG A 113 -5.41 -0.51 -11.22
N TYR A 114 -5.26 0.74 -10.80
CA TYR A 114 -3.99 1.31 -10.36
C TYR A 114 -3.82 1.32 -8.83
N SER A 115 -4.80 0.83 -8.05
CA SER A 115 -4.74 0.96 -6.58
C SER A 115 -3.59 0.20 -5.94
N HIS A 116 -3.17 -0.92 -6.53
CA HIS A 116 -2.09 -1.75 -6.02
C HIS A 116 -0.70 -1.06 -6.04
N PHE A 117 -0.55 0.08 -6.73
CA PHE A 117 0.68 0.89 -6.68
C PHE A 117 0.79 1.73 -5.39
N PHE A 118 -0.33 2.03 -4.73
CA PHE A 118 -0.42 2.97 -3.61
C PHE A 118 -0.59 2.21 -2.30
N ASN A 119 0.20 2.56 -1.29
CA ASN A 119 0.22 1.85 -0.02
C ASN A 119 -0.32 2.72 1.10
N GLY A 120 -1.19 2.15 1.94
CA GLY A 120 -1.70 2.80 3.16
C GLY A 120 -0.94 2.42 4.41
N GLU A 121 0.14 1.66 4.28
CA GLU A 121 0.88 1.08 5.38
C GLU A 121 2.30 1.68 5.48
N ARG A 122 2.87 1.60 6.68
CA ARG A 122 4.30 1.86 6.90
C ARG A 122 5.15 0.73 6.31
N PRO A 123 6.43 0.96 5.98
CA PRO A 123 7.27 -0.07 5.36
C PRO A 123 7.30 -1.41 6.11
N ASN A 124 7.41 -1.38 7.44
CA ASN A 124 7.55 -2.58 8.27
C ASN A 124 6.34 -3.53 8.23
N ILE A 125 5.14 -2.99 8.03
CA ILE A 125 3.87 -3.73 7.99
C ILE A 125 3.29 -3.83 6.58
N SER A 126 4.03 -3.36 5.56
CA SER A 126 3.57 -3.36 4.18
C SER A 126 3.46 -4.78 3.65
N LYS A 127 2.24 -5.21 3.32
CA LYS A 127 1.97 -6.60 2.89
C LYS A 127 2.44 -6.86 1.46
N MET A 128 3.57 -7.50 1.25
CA MET A 128 4.02 -7.91 -0.08
C MET A 128 3.22 -9.15 -0.53
N MET A 129 2.41 -9.00 -1.58
CA MET A 129 1.51 -10.02 -2.12
C MET A 129 1.86 -10.33 -3.58
N ALA A 130 1.51 -11.53 -4.05
CA ALA A 130 1.78 -11.97 -5.42
C ALA A 130 1.23 -11.03 -6.50
N ASP A 131 0.06 -10.43 -6.26
CA ASP A 131 -0.63 -9.53 -7.21
C ASP A 131 0.03 -8.16 -7.38
N ARG A 132 0.88 -7.75 -6.44
CA ARG A 132 1.62 -6.48 -6.48
C ARG A 132 3.13 -6.65 -6.41
N PHE A 133 3.63 -7.87 -6.27
CA PHE A 133 5.04 -8.16 -6.03
C PHE A 133 5.96 -7.50 -7.07
N CYS A 134 5.59 -7.64 -8.35
CA CYS A 134 6.28 -7.08 -9.50
C CYS A 134 5.68 -5.75 -9.99
N SER A 135 4.94 -5.03 -9.13
CA SER A 135 4.44 -3.69 -9.44
C SER A 135 5.27 -2.61 -8.75
N PRO A 136 5.40 -1.41 -9.34
CA PRO A 136 5.89 -0.25 -8.63
C PRO A 136 5.18 0.03 -7.29
N LEU A 137 5.90 0.61 -6.35
CA LEU A 137 5.38 1.10 -5.09
C LEU A 137 5.51 2.62 -5.06
N VAL A 138 4.40 3.32 -4.87
CA VAL A 138 4.32 4.79 -4.99
C VAL A 138 4.42 5.49 -3.64
N SER A 139 3.88 4.91 -2.58
CA SER A 139 3.72 5.62 -1.31
C SER A 139 3.96 4.71 -0.11
N PHE A 140 4.19 5.33 1.05
CA PHE A 140 3.99 4.77 2.38
C PHE A 140 3.21 5.80 3.20
N HIS A 141 2.37 5.33 4.11
CA HIS A 141 1.56 6.19 4.98
C HIS A 141 1.79 5.87 6.45
N GLY A 142 1.37 6.79 7.33
CA GLY A 142 1.52 6.65 8.78
C GLY A 142 2.96 6.85 9.26
N VAL A 143 3.82 7.49 8.48
CA VAL A 143 5.23 7.74 8.80
C VAL A 143 5.34 9.02 9.65
N ALA A 144 4.69 9.01 10.82
CA ALA A 144 4.61 10.20 11.68
C ALA A 144 5.94 10.52 12.41
N ASP A 145 6.83 9.54 12.60
CA ASP A 145 8.15 9.76 13.21
C ASP A 145 9.10 10.42 12.19
N PRO A 146 9.58 11.66 12.41
CA PRO A 146 10.50 12.33 11.50
C PRO A 146 11.82 11.56 11.30
N ALA A 147 12.28 10.81 12.30
CA ALA A 147 13.48 9.99 12.16
C ALA A 147 13.23 8.82 11.22
N GLU A 148 12.06 8.19 11.26
CA GLU A 148 11.61 7.19 10.30
C GLU A 148 11.51 7.77 8.89
N MET A 149 10.81 8.90 8.73
CA MET A 149 10.68 9.59 7.43
C MET A 149 12.05 9.87 6.81
N LYS A 150 13.03 10.29 7.63
CA LYS A 150 14.42 10.51 7.17
C LYS A 150 15.15 9.21 6.82
N ARG A 151 14.91 8.11 7.54
CA ARG A 151 15.47 6.78 7.21
C ARG A 151 14.94 6.29 5.86
N ILE A 152 13.63 6.35 5.65
CA ILE A 152 12.98 6.04 4.37
C ILE A 152 13.56 6.92 3.28
N GLY A 153 13.62 8.24 3.52
CA GLY A 153 14.22 9.20 2.61
C GLY A 153 15.64 8.85 2.16
N ARG A 154 16.47 8.32 3.07
CA ARG A 154 17.83 7.86 2.75
C ARG A 154 17.84 6.53 1.98
N ALA A 155 16.99 5.59 2.36
CA ALA A 155 16.88 4.29 1.68
C ALA A 155 16.52 4.45 0.20
N PHE A 156 15.66 5.42 -0.12
CA PHE A 156 15.19 5.69 -1.48
C PHE A 156 15.88 6.89 -2.16
N ALA A 157 16.87 7.54 -1.51
CA ALA A 157 17.47 8.78 -2.00
C ALA A 157 18.17 8.65 -3.37
N ASN A 158 18.80 7.50 -3.60
CA ASN A 158 19.59 7.24 -4.80
C ASN A 158 18.81 6.47 -5.87
N GLU A 159 17.55 6.13 -5.59
CA GLU A 159 16.78 5.27 -6.45
C GLU A 159 16.26 6.06 -7.66
N ARG A 160 16.92 5.87 -8.80
CA ARG A 160 16.57 6.53 -10.07
C ARG A 160 15.56 5.71 -10.86
N SER A 161 15.44 4.43 -10.53
CA SER A 161 14.49 3.49 -11.12
C SER A 161 13.25 3.37 -10.22
N PRO A 162 12.12 2.89 -10.75
CA PRO A 162 10.97 2.57 -9.92
C PRO A 162 11.33 1.51 -8.87
N VAL A 163 10.81 1.65 -7.67
CA VAL A 163 10.89 0.62 -6.62
C VAL A 163 9.70 -0.29 -6.76
N PHE A 164 9.94 -1.59 -6.71
CA PHE A 164 8.91 -2.62 -6.76
C PHE A 164 8.61 -3.16 -5.35
N TRP A 165 7.40 -3.66 -5.10
CA TRP A 165 7.02 -4.19 -3.78
C TRP A 165 7.98 -5.29 -3.29
N GLY A 166 8.40 -6.19 -4.18
CA GLY A 166 9.34 -7.26 -3.85
C GLY A 166 10.70 -6.77 -3.35
N GLN A 167 11.15 -5.60 -3.83
CA GLN A 167 12.46 -5.04 -3.49
C GLN A 167 12.52 -4.46 -2.07
N LEU A 168 11.38 -4.26 -1.40
CA LEU A 168 11.36 -3.81 0.00
C LEU A 168 12.15 -4.76 0.90
N TRP A 169 12.10 -6.05 0.61
CA TRP A 169 12.82 -7.07 1.36
C TRP A 169 14.33 -6.78 1.39
N GLU A 170 14.92 -6.54 0.22
CA GLU A 170 16.34 -6.27 0.05
C GLU A 170 16.71 -4.88 0.57
N ILE A 171 15.91 -3.86 0.26
CA ILE A 171 16.15 -2.46 0.66
C ILE A 171 16.25 -2.33 2.18
N TYR A 172 15.43 -3.08 2.91
CA TYR A 172 15.42 -3.07 4.38
C TYR A 172 16.32 -4.14 5.01
N GLY A 173 17.09 -4.87 4.20
CA GLY A 173 18.04 -5.88 4.68
C GLY A 173 17.37 -7.04 5.42
N ALA A 174 16.19 -7.47 4.97
CA ALA A 174 15.55 -8.67 5.49
C ALA A 174 16.35 -9.93 5.09
N PRO A 175 16.28 -11.04 5.88
CA PRO A 175 17.09 -12.22 5.60
C PRO A 175 16.79 -12.82 4.23
N SER A 176 17.82 -13.28 3.52
CA SER A 176 17.66 -13.86 2.18
C SER A 176 16.85 -15.15 2.19
N VAL A 177 16.28 -15.52 1.04
CA VAL A 177 15.57 -16.81 0.86
C VAL A 177 16.47 -17.99 1.25
N GLU A 178 17.76 -17.94 0.92
CA GLU A 178 18.74 -18.97 1.28
C GLU A 178 18.94 -19.07 2.81
N GLU A 179 18.95 -17.94 3.52
CA GLU A 179 19.00 -17.96 4.98
C GLU A 179 17.72 -18.58 5.57
N PHE A 180 16.55 -18.38 4.96
CA PHE A 180 15.33 -19.09 5.37
C PHE A 180 15.35 -20.58 5.03
N ARG A 181 16.02 -21.02 3.96
CA ARG A 181 16.19 -22.46 3.72
C ARG A 181 17.02 -23.13 4.81
N ARG A 182 18.05 -22.44 5.31
CA ARG A 182 18.92 -22.95 6.38
C ARG A 182 18.28 -22.87 7.75
N LEU A 183 17.58 -21.76 8.03
CA LEU A 183 16.87 -21.52 9.27
C LEU A 183 15.44 -21.03 8.96
N PRO A 184 14.50 -21.96 8.70
CA PRO A 184 13.15 -21.62 8.25
C PRO A 184 12.27 -21.01 9.33
N ILE A 185 12.58 -21.29 10.60
CA ILE A 185 11.83 -20.81 11.76
C ILE A 185 12.61 -19.69 12.44
N ARG A 186 12.03 -18.49 12.50
CA ARG A 186 12.60 -17.33 13.17
C ARG A 186 11.85 -17.04 14.46
N THR A 187 12.57 -17.06 15.57
CA THR A 187 12.04 -16.73 16.90
C THR A 187 12.01 -15.22 17.11
N GLY A 188 10.99 -14.73 17.81
CA GLY A 188 10.88 -13.33 18.23
C GLY A 188 10.52 -12.38 17.08
N ARG A 189 10.03 -12.91 15.96
CA ARG A 189 9.60 -12.14 14.79
C ARG A 189 8.27 -12.63 14.26
N ASP A 190 7.51 -11.73 13.65
CA ASP A 190 6.26 -12.02 12.94
C ASP A 190 6.33 -11.47 11.50
N TYR A 191 6.42 -12.36 10.51
CA TYR A 191 6.41 -12.04 9.07
C TYR A 191 5.00 -11.99 8.46
N VAL A 192 3.95 -12.21 9.26
CA VAL A 192 2.53 -12.12 8.86
C VAL A 192 1.93 -10.78 9.25
N GLY A 193 2.18 -10.33 10.49
CA GLY A 193 1.60 -9.11 11.05
C GLY A 193 0.09 -9.22 11.28
N ARG A 194 -0.64 -8.11 11.07
CA ARG A 194 -2.10 -8.07 11.27
C ARG A 194 -2.84 -8.85 10.18
N ILE A 195 -3.63 -9.84 10.61
CA ILE A 195 -4.49 -10.65 9.74
C ILE A 195 -5.72 -9.88 9.23
N ASP A 196 -6.18 -10.23 8.03
CA ASP A 196 -7.43 -9.79 7.40
C ASP A 196 -8.20 -11.02 6.86
N GLU A 197 -9.35 -10.82 6.19
CA GLU A 197 -10.18 -11.93 5.70
C GLU A 197 -9.49 -12.88 4.70
N ARG A 198 -8.34 -12.50 4.12
CA ARG A 198 -7.58 -13.35 3.20
C ARG A 198 -6.57 -14.24 3.91
N ALA A 199 -6.26 -13.98 5.19
CA ALA A 199 -5.43 -14.86 6.01
C ALA A 199 -6.26 -16.01 6.61
N LYS A 200 -5.60 -17.15 6.84
CA LYS A 200 -6.17 -18.30 7.53
C LYS A 200 -5.55 -18.39 8.93
N MET A 201 -6.39 -18.59 9.93
CA MET A 201 -5.97 -18.90 11.30
C MET A 201 -6.34 -20.34 11.61
N VAL A 202 -5.35 -21.13 12.05
CA VAL A 202 -5.53 -22.52 12.49
C VAL A 202 -5.23 -22.55 13.98
N HIS A 203 -6.16 -23.10 14.75
CA HIS A 203 -6.03 -23.22 16.21
C HIS A 203 -5.47 -24.60 16.58
N ALA A 204 -4.97 -24.72 17.81
CA ALA A 204 -4.45 -25.98 18.38
C ALA A 204 -3.33 -26.61 17.53
N VAL A 205 -2.46 -25.78 16.94
CA VAL A 205 -1.27 -26.23 16.23
C VAL A 205 -0.16 -26.47 17.24
N GLU A 206 0.32 -27.71 17.33
CA GLU A 206 1.22 -28.16 18.40
C GLU A 206 2.62 -27.52 18.35
N SER A 207 3.08 -27.11 17.15
CA SER A 207 4.43 -26.57 16.99
C SER A 207 4.59 -25.64 15.78
N ALA A 208 5.68 -24.87 15.77
CA ALA A 208 6.06 -24.01 14.65
C ALA A 208 6.36 -24.81 13.37
N GLU A 209 6.92 -26.01 13.47
CA GLU A 209 7.18 -26.91 12.34
C GLU A 209 5.88 -27.37 11.69
N THR A 210 4.84 -27.63 12.49
CA THR A 210 3.52 -27.99 11.97
C THR A 210 2.90 -26.81 11.22
N CYS A 211 3.04 -25.59 11.75
CA CYS A 211 2.58 -24.37 11.09
C CYS A 211 3.33 -24.07 9.78
N LEU A 212 4.66 -24.27 9.75
CA LEU A 212 5.47 -24.19 8.53
C LEU A 212 4.94 -25.15 7.46
N LYS A 213 4.74 -26.42 7.82
CA LYS A 213 4.25 -27.43 6.89
C LYS A 213 2.87 -27.09 6.32
N GLU A 214 1.94 -26.61 7.15
CA GLU A 214 0.63 -26.14 6.70
C GLU A 214 0.75 -25.00 5.66
N CYS A 215 1.71 -24.10 5.84
CA CYS A 215 1.98 -23.03 4.86
C CYS A 215 2.52 -23.59 3.54
N GLU A 216 3.46 -24.54 3.60
CA GLU A 216 4.03 -25.19 2.42
C GLU A 216 2.96 -25.96 1.63
N ASP A 217 2.09 -26.71 2.32
CA ASP A 217 0.99 -27.47 1.73
C ASP A 217 -0.07 -26.55 1.06
N MET A 218 -0.20 -25.31 1.53
CA MET A 218 -1.07 -24.29 0.92
C MET A 218 -0.49 -23.67 -0.37
N GLY A 219 0.80 -23.86 -0.64
CA GLY A 219 1.50 -23.31 -1.81
C GLY A 219 1.27 -21.80 -1.95
N LYS A 220 0.91 -21.34 -3.15
CA LYS A 220 0.67 -19.92 -3.48
C LYS A 220 -0.34 -19.17 -2.59
N LYS A 221 -1.13 -19.88 -1.78
CA LYS A 221 -2.07 -19.27 -0.82
C LYS A 221 -1.39 -18.87 0.50
N CYS A 222 -0.14 -19.26 0.71
CA CYS A 222 0.64 -18.90 1.89
C CYS A 222 2.07 -18.46 1.49
N LEU A 223 2.35 -17.16 1.63
CA LEU A 223 3.68 -16.58 1.45
C LEU A 223 4.43 -16.42 2.78
N ALA A 224 3.71 -16.21 3.89
CA ALA A 224 4.28 -16.17 5.23
C ALA A 224 3.37 -16.85 6.24
N TRP A 225 3.99 -17.28 7.34
CA TRP A 225 3.31 -17.94 8.44
C TRP A 225 3.89 -17.49 9.78
N ALA A 226 3.08 -17.53 10.83
CA ALA A 226 3.51 -17.25 12.20
C ALA A 226 2.75 -18.13 13.19
N TRP A 227 3.48 -18.90 13.98
CA TRP A 227 2.98 -19.68 15.10
C TRP A 227 3.19 -18.93 16.41
N VAL A 228 2.14 -18.89 17.22
CA VAL A 228 2.08 -18.18 18.49
C VAL A 228 2.08 -19.19 19.63
N GLU A 229 3.19 -19.28 20.36
CA GLU A 229 3.44 -20.36 21.33
C GLU A 229 2.41 -20.42 22.46
N HIS A 230 1.97 -19.27 22.95
CA HIS A 230 1.06 -19.21 24.09
C HIS A 230 -0.40 -19.51 23.74
N THR A 231 -0.84 -19.29 22.50
CA THR A 231 -2.21 -19.59 22.05
C THR A 231 -2.30 -20.86 21.20
N LEU A 232 -1.16 -21.42 20.77
CA LEU A 232 -1.09 -22.52 19.80
C LEU A 232 -1.80 -22.17 18.48
N GLU A 233 -1.79 -20.89 18.11
CA GLU A 233 -2.41 -20.39 16.89
C GLU A 233 -1.36 -20.28 15.78
N CYS A 234 -1.71 -20.79 14.61
CA CYS A 234 -0.94 -20.66 13.38
C CYS A 234 -1.65 -19.69 12.44
N LYS A 235 -1.01 -18.55 12.17
CA LYS A 235 -1.43 -17.55 11.20
C LYS A 235 -0.76 -17.88 9.87
N LEU A 236 -1.55 -17.93 8.79
CA LEU A 236 -1.10 -18.23 7.43
C LEU A 236 -1.59 -17.10 6.52
N SER A 237 -0.70 -16.43 5.80
CA SER A 237 -1.06 -15.27 4.97
C SER A 237 -0.62 -15.41 3.52
N PRO A 238 -1.43 -14.95 2.54
CA PRO A 238 -1.02 -14.84 1.14
C PRO A 238 -0.10 -13.63 0.88
N TRP A 239 0.44 -13.02 1.94
CA TRP A 239 1.44 -11.97 1.91
C TRP A 239 2.58 -12.28 2.87
N MET A 240 3.66 -11.53 2.73
CA MET A 240 4.70 -11.39 3.75
C MET A 240 4.93 -9.91 4.07
N ILE A 241 5.33 -9.60 5.30
CA ILE A 241 5.81 -8.27 5.69
C ILE A 241 7.30 -8.36 6.07
N LEU A 242 8.00 -7.24 6.24
CA LEU A 242 9.45 -7.22 6.56
C LEU A 242 9.82 -7.90 7.90
N GLY A 243 8.84 -8.16 8.76
CA GLY A 243 9.01 -8.85 10.03
C GLY A 243 9.02 -7.90 11.21
N GLU A 244 7.96 -7.90 12.00
CA GLU A 244 7.90 -7.15 13.26
C GLU A 244 8.53 -7.94 14.41
N ARG A 245 9.11 -7.24 15.39
CA ARG A 245 9.64 -7.90 16.59
C ARG A 245 8.49 -8.19 17.53
N VAL A 246 8.24 -9.46 17.81
CA VAL A 246 7.18 -9.90 18.71
C VAL A 246 7.65 -11.12 19.47
N GLU A 247 7.62 -11.06 20.80
CA GLU A 247 8.00 -12.19 21.66
C GLU A 247 6.96 -13.33 21.57
N GLY A 248 7.41 -14.57 21.79
CA GLY A 248 6.57 -15.77 21.72
C GLY A 248 6.03 -16.11 20.33
N HIS A 249 6.50 -15.41 19.28
CA HIS A 249 6.19 -15.70 17.89
C HIS A 249 7.35 -16.44 17.22
N TYR A 250 6.99 -17.45 16.43
CA TYR A 250 7.88 -18.23 15.59
C TYR A 250 7.33 -18.15 14.17
N SER A 251 8.09 -17.58 13.24
CA SER A 251 7.56 -17.29 11.90
C SER A 251 8.57 -17.54 10.80
N GLY A 252 8.07 -17.62 9.58
CA GLY A 252 8.88 -17.81 8.39
C GLY A 252 8.12 -17.42 7.14
N ILE A 253 8.79 -17.60 6.00
CA ILE A 253 8.22 -17.39 4.67
C ILE A 253 8.21 -18.71 3.90
N ASN A 254 7.28 -18.84 2.96
CA ASN A 254 7.29 -19.94 2.00
C ASN A 254 8.36 -19.67 0.95
N THR A 255 9.58 -20.17 1.21
CA THR A 255 10.76 -19.90 0.37
C THR A 255 10.55 -20.27 -1.10
N GLY A 256 9.88 -21.39 -1.38
CA GLY A 256 9.62 -21.85 -2.74
C GLY A 256 8.65 -20.93 -3.51
N GLU A 257 7.63 -20.40 -2.86
CA GLU A 257 6.71 -19.46 -3.51
C GLU A 257 7.31 -18.06 -3.65
N VAL A 258 8.09 -17.61 -2.67
CA VAL A 258 8.78 -16.32 -2.74
C VAL A 258 9.82 -16.29 -3.87
N GLU A 259 10.57 -17.38 -4.06
CA GLU A 259 11.53 -17.51 -5.16
C GLU A 259 10.83 -17.46 -6.53
N LYS A 260 9.73 -18.20 -6.69
CA LYS A 260 8.92 -18.13 -7.93
C LYS A 260 8.42 -16.71 -8.22
N LEU A 261 8.06 -15.94 -7.20
CA LEU A 261 7.67 -14.55 -7.38
C LEU A 261 8.83 -13.68 -7.84
N HIS A 262 10.03 -13.87 -7.30
CA HIS A 262 11.23 -13.15 -7.75
C HIS A 262 11.55 -13.48 -9.21
N GLU A 263 11.44 -14.74 -9.61
CA GLU A 263 11.69 -15.19 -11.00
C GLU A 263 10.62 -14.74 -12.01
N SER A 264 9.44 -14.34 -11.52
CA SER A 264 8.34 -13.85 -12.36
C SER A 264 8.43 -12.35 -12.67
N CYS A 265 9.28 -11.64 -11.94
CA CYS A 265 9.70 -10.28 -12.26
C CYS A 265 10.95 -10.32 -13.16
#